data_AF-A0A3D4HTC7-F1
#
_entry.id   AF-A0A3D4HTC7-F1
#
_cell.length_a   1.000
_cell.length_b   1.000
_cell.length_c   1.000
_cell.angle_alpha   90.00
_cell.angle_beta   90.00
_cell.angle_gamma   90.00
#
_symmetry.space_group_name_H-M   'P 1'
#
loop_
_entity.id
_entity.type
_entity.pdbx_description
1 polymer ?
#
loop_
_entity_poly.entity_id
_entity_poly.type
_entity_poly.pdbx_seq_one_letter_code
_entity_poly.pdbx_strand_id
1 'polypeptide(L)'
;MQISIASIVLLPYILLTEDLQYFSLDGVEVLLLFIVGIIHTGLAYLLYFTSLQDLSGQTISVFSYIDPIFAILLSTIFLGEMMSAVQLLGGILILGGTFISEIKEPEKIQYP
;
A
#
# COMPACT_ATOMS: atom_id res chain seq x y z
N MET A 1 7.35 -7.40 12.25
CA MET A 1 8.31 -6.37 12.71
C MET A 1 8.11 -5.02 12.02
N GLN A 2 7.83 -4.97 10.72
CA GLN A 2 7.69 -3.72 9.96
C GLN A 2 6.69 -2.70 10.56
N ILE A 3 5.46 -3.12 10.87
CA ILE A 3 4.43 -2.21 11.41
C ILE A 3 4.83 -1.67 12.79
N SER A 4 5.43 -2.49 13.65
CA SER A 4 5.91 -2.06 14.97
C SER A 4 7.01 -1.00 14.86
N ILE A 5 7.93 -1.18 13.91
CA ILE A 5 8.99 -0.20 13.64
C ILE A 5 8.37 1.10 13.12
N ALA A 6 7.44 1.02 12.17
CA ALA A 6 6.73 2.20 11.65
C ALA A 6 6.00 2.97 12.78
N SER A 7 5.30 2.27 13.67
CA SER A 7 4.63 2.87 14.83
C SER A 7 5.62 3.55 15.76
N ILE A 8 6.74 2.90 16.09
CA ILE A 8 7.77 3.48 16.98
C ILE A 8 8.40 4.73 16.35
N VAL A 9 8.63 4.72 15.04
CA VAL A 9 9.24 5.85 14.30
C VAL A 9 8.28 7.04 14.18
N LEU A 10 6.99 6.78 13.96
CA LEU A 10 5.97 7.84 13.87
C LEU A 10 5.60 8.44 15.22
N LEU A 11 5.72 7.69 16.31
CA LEU A 11 5.36 8.14 17.65
C LEU A 11 6.07 9.44 18.08
N PRO A 12 7.41 9.60 17.97
CA PRO A 12 8.07 10.85 18.31
C PRO A 12 7.69 12.00 17.37
N TYR A 13 7.40 11.73 16.09
CA TYR A 13 6.92 12.75 15.16
C TYR A 13 5.58 13.31 15.64
N ILE A 14 4.61 12.43 15.90
CA ILE A 14 3.28 12.82 16.40
C ILE A 14 3.39 13.63 17.69
N LEU A 15 4.21 13.20 18.65
CA LEU A 15 4.41 13.92 19.92
C LEU A 15 5.02 15.32 19.76
N LEU A 16 5.74 15.58 18.66
CA LEU A 16 6.43 16.85 18.42
C LEU A 16 5.63 17.81 17.53
N THR A 17 4.81 17.31 16.61
CA THR A 17 4.07 18.13 15.64
C THR A 17 2.57 18.22 15.87
N GLU A 18 1.95 17.20 16.48
CA GLU A 18 0.51 17.14 16.63
C GLU A 18 0.08 17.55 18.05
N ASP A 19 -1.01 18.32 18.12
CA ASP A 19 -1.59 18.71 19.40
C ASP A 19 -2.49 17.60 19.92
N LEU A 20 -2.01 16.88 20.96
CA LEU A 20 -2.68 15.71 21.53
C LEU A 20 -4.05 16.04 22.16
N GLN A 21 -4.38 17.32 22.29
CA GLN A 21 -5.67 17.77 22.80
C GLN A 21 -6.85 17.44 21.87
N TYR A 22 -6.58 17.21 20.57
CA TYR A 22 -7.56 16.74 19.59
C TYR A 22 -7.71 15.22 19.53
N PHE A 23 -6.99 14.48 20.39
CA PHE A 23 -7.05 13.02 20.43
C PHE A 23 -8.30 12.54 21.17
N SER A 24 -9.48 12.78 20.59
CA SER A 24 -10.76 12.30 21.10
C SER A 24 -11.19 11.05 20.33
N LEU A 25 -10.70 9.88 20.76
CA LEU A 25 -11.11 8.63 20.15
C LEU A 25 -12.53 8.27 20.59
N ASP A 26 -13.51 8.47 19.71
CA ASP A 26 -14.85 7.92 19.89
C ASP A 26 -14.87 6.41 19.65
N GLY A 27 -15.88 5.70 20.18
CA GLY A 27 -16.04 4.26 19.99
C GLY A 27 -16.11 3.84 18.52
N VAL A 28 -16.67 4.71 17.65
CA VAL A 28 -16.70 4.50 16.20
C VAL A 28 -15.30 4.58 15.59
N GLU A 29 -14.49 5.54 15.99
CA GLU A 29 -13.13 5.73 15.47
C GLU A 29 -12.21 4.57 15.85
N VAL A 30 -12.33 4.09 17.09
CA VAL A 30 -11.63 2.88 17.55
C VAL A 30 -12.03 1.66 16.72
N LEU A 31 -13.33 1.49 16.45
CA LEU A 31 -13.82 0.40 15.61
C LEU A 31 -13.26 0.49 14.18
N LEU A 32 -13.28 1.68 13.57
CA LEU A 32 -12.72 1.92 12.24
C LEU A 32 -11.21 1.61 12.19
N LEU A 33 -10.46 2.01 13.21
CA LEU A 33 -9.04 1.67 13.35
C LEU A 33 -8.81 0.16 13.39
N PHE A 34 -9.64 -0.59 14.13
CA PHE A 34 -9.55 -2.04 14.14
C PHE A 34 -9.88 -2.67 12.79
N ILE A 35 -10.90 -2.16 12.09
CA ILE A 35 -11.28 -2.65 10.76
C ILE A 35 -10.12 -2.45 9.78
N VAL A 36 -9.52 -1.25 9.73
CA VAL A 36 -8.40 -0.96 8.84
C VAL A 36 -7.14 -1.75 9.23
N GLY A 37 -6.83 -1.83 10.52
CA GLY A 37 -5.65 -2.54 11.01
C GLY A 37 -5.72 -4.05 10.81
N ILE A 38 -6.83 -4.68 11.21
CA ILE A 38 -6.98 -6.13 11.20
C ILE A 38 -7.44 -6.61 9.82
N ILE A 39 -8.55 -6.07 9.31
CA ILE A 39 -9.19 -6.61 8.11
C ILE A 39 -8.50 -6.09 6.86
N HIS A 40 -8.26 -4.79 6.74
CA HIS A 40 -7.63 -4.26 5.53
C HIS A 40 -6.13 -4.60 5.47
N THR A 41 -5.40 -4.43 6.57
CA THR A 41 -3.93 -4.58 6.57
C THR A 41 -3.48 -5.98 7.00
N GLY A 42 -3.98 -6.47 8.13
CA GLY A 42 -3.59 -7.78 8.69
C GLY A 42 -3.95 -8.95 7.78
N LEU A 43 -5.20 -9.03 7.33
CA LEU A 43 -5.66 -10.10 6.44
C LEU A 43 -4.97 -10.03 5.07
N ALA A 44 -4.79 -8.84 4.50
CA ALA A 44 -4.08 -8.67 3.24
C ALA A 44 -2.63 -9.18 3.34
N TYR A 45 -1.91 -8.87 4.42
CA TYR A 45 -0.57 -9.40 4.62
C TYR A 45 -0.55 -10.91 4.84
N LEU A 46 -1.51 -11.48 5.59
CA LEU A 46 -1.61 -12.93 5.75
C LEU A 46 -1.79 -13.61 4.39
N LEU A 47 -2.70 -13.11 3.56
CA LEU A 47 -2.91 -13.62 2.21
C LEU A 47 -1.64 -13.45 1.36
N TYR A 48 -1.04 -12.26 1.37
CA TYR A 48 0.19 -11.96 0.61
C TYR A 48 1.34 -12.92 0.97
N PHE A 49 1.66 -13.06 2.26
CA PHE A 49 2.75 -13.93 2.71
C PHE A 49 2.44 -15.43 2.56
N THR A 50 1.16 -15.80 2.56
CA THR A 50 0.75 -17.18 2.23
C THR A 50 0.92 -17.44 0.75
N SER A 51 0.40 -16.55 -0.10
CA SER A 51 0.55 -16.62 -1.55
C SER A 51 2.00 -16.57 -2.01
N LEU A 52 2.88 -15.86 -1.29
CA LEU A 52 4.31 -15.82 -1.57
C LEU A 52 5.00 -17.19 -1.46
N GLN A 53 4.43 -18.13 -0.70
CA GLN A 53 4.99 -19.47 -0.53
C GLN A 53 4.62 -20.40 -1.70
N ASP A 54 3.49 -20.14 -2.36
CA ASP A 54 2.91 -21.02 -3.38
C ASP A 54 2.99 -20.45 -4.82
N LEU A 55 3.23 -19.14 -4.96
CA LEU A 55 3.29 -18.45 -6.26
C LEU A 55 4.72 -18.23 -6.74
N SER A 56 4.97 -18.43 -8.04
CA SER A 56 6.24 -18.07 -8.68
C SER A 56 6.39 -16.55 -8.78
N GLY A 57 7.64 -16.07 -8.85
CA GLY A 57 7.97 -14.64 -8.94
C GLY A 57 7.15 -13.87 -9.98
N GLN A 58 6.88 -14.46 -11.15
CA GLN A 58 6.06 -13.82 -12.18
C GLN A 58 4.62 -13.50 -11.74
N THR A 59 3.97 -14.32 -10.91
CA THR A 59 2.60 -14.01 -10.47
C THR A 59 2.59 -12.84 -9.50
N ILE A 60 3.59 -12.75 -8.62
CA ILE A 60 3.75 -11.64 -7.68
C ILE A 60 3.96 -10.33 -8.45
N SER A 61 4.81 -10.34 -9.48
CA SER A 61 5.01 -9.19 -10.38
C SER A 61 3.71 -8.73 -11.03
N VAL A 62 2.88 -9.65 -11.51
CA VAL A 62 1.57 -9.32 -12.10
C VAL A 62 0.65 -8.63 -11.08
N PHE A 63 0.60 -9.10 -9.83
CA PHE A 63 -0.17 -8.45 -8.77
C PHE A 63 0.34 -7.03 -8.44
N SER A 64 1.65 -6.80 -8.47
CA SER A 64 2.23 -5.47 -8.25
C SER A 64 1.83 -4.44 -9.32
N TYR A 65 1.48 -4.87 -10.54
CA TYR A 65 0.94 -3.97 -11.57
C TYR A 65 -0.54 -3.70 -11.41
N ILE A 66 -1.28 -4.64 -10.83
CA ILE A 66 -2.71 -4.53 -10.62
C ILE A 66 -3.01 -3.50 -9.53
N ASP A 67 -2.20 -3.43 -8.47
CA ASP A 67 -2.34 -2.49 -7.36
C ASP A 67 -2.53 -1.02 -7.79
N PRO A 68 -1.61 -0.39 -8.55
CA PRO A 68 -1.76 1.01 -8.96
C PRO A 68 -2.96 1.22 -9.90
N ILE A 69 -3.34 0.23 -10.71
CA ILE A 69 -4.51 0.31 -11.59
C ILE A 69 -5.80 0.32 -10.76
N PHE A 70 -5.92 -0.60 -9.79
CA PHE A 70 -7.06 -0.63 -8.88
C PHE A 70 -7.14 0.61 -8.01
N ALA A 71 -6.01 1.13 -7.54
CA ALA A 71 -5.97 2.38 -6.78
C ALA A 71 -6.56 3.55 -7.58
N ILE A 72 -6.18 3.71 -8.85
CA ILE A 72 -6.71 4.75 -9.75
C ILE A 72 -8.21 4.54 -10.01
N LEU A 73 -8.63 3.30 -10.31
CA LEU A 73 -10.03 2.98 -10.59
C LEU A 73 -10.92 3.25 -9.38
N LEU A 74 -10.54 2.73 -8.20
CA LEU A 74 -11.29 2.91 -6.97
C LEU A 74 -11.29 4.38 -6.54
N SER A 75 -10.16 5.08 -6.66
CA SER A 75 -10.11 6.53 -6.39
C SER A 75 -11.09 7.28 -7.30
N THR A 76 -11.08 7.04 -8.61
CA THR A 76 -11.97 7.72 -9.55
C THR A 76 -13.45 7.41 -9.27
N ILE A 77 -13.78 6.15 -8.97
CA ILE A 77 -15.16 5.72 -8.72
C ILE A 77 -15.70 6.23 -7.39
N PHE A 78 -14.92 6.15 -6.31
CA PHE A 78 -15.38 6.44 -4.95
C PHE A 78 -15.23 7.92 -4.56
N LEU A 79 -14.18 8.62 -5.01
CA LEU A 79 -14.05 10.07 -4.77
C LEU A 79 -14.85 10.90 -5.78
N GLY A 80 -15.15 10.36 -6.96
CA GLY A 80 -15.92 11.06 -8.00
C GLY A 80 -15.21 12.27 -8.61
N GLU A 81 -13.93 12.47 -8.29
CA GLU A 81 -13.13 13.56 -8.84
C GLU A 81 -12.65 13.19 -10.25
N MET A 82 -12.92 14.05 -11.24
CA MET A 82 -12.27 13.95 -12.54
C MET A 82 -10.77 14.14 -12.33
N MET A 83 -9.98 13.10 -12.63
CA MET A 83 -8.53 13.16 -12.55
C MET A 83 -8.01 14.37 -13.32
N SER A 84 -7.35 15.29 -12.61
CA SER A 84 -6.67 16.41 -13.23
C SER A 84 -5.57 15.91 -14.17
N ALA A 85 -5.17 16.73 -15.15
CA ALA A 85 -4.07 16.39 -16.05
C ALA A 85 -2.76 16.05 -15.30
N VAL A 86 -2.53 16.66 -14.13
CA VAL A 86 -1.37 16.40 -13.27
C VAL A 86 -1.46 15.01 -12.61
N GLN A 87 -2.64 14.62 -12.10
CA GLN A 87 -2.86 13.28 -11.55
C GLN A 87 -2.72 12.20 -12.63
N LEU A 88 -3.18 12.49 -13.85
CA LEU A 88 -3.04 11.58 -14.98
C LEU A 88 -1.56 11.36 -15.36
N LEU A 89 -0.78 12.45 -15.41
CA LEU A 89 0.67 12.39 -15.62
C LEU A 89 1.39 11.62 -14.50
N GLY A 90 1.00 11.86 -13.24
CA GLY A 90 1.51 11.11 -12.09
C GLY A 90 1.22 9.62 -12.19
N GLY A 91 -0.02 9.25 -12.56
CA GLY A 91 -0.41 7.85 -12.79
C GLY A 91 0.40 7.18 -13.90
N ILE A 92 0.60 7.87 -15.03
CA ILE A 92 1.45 7.39 -16.14
C ILE A 92 2.89 7.20 -15.68
N LEU A 93 3.44 8.14 -14.91
CA LEU A 93 4.82 8.04 -14.39
C LEU A 93 4.99 6.87 -13.43
N ILE A 94 4.04 6.63 -12.52
CA ILE A 94 4.08 5.50 -11.59
C ILE A 94 4.04 4.19 -12.38
N LEU A 95 3.04 4.02 -13.27
CA LEU A 95 2.88 2.80 -14.07
C LEU A 95 4.07 2.55 -15.01
N GLY A 96 4.59 3.61 -15.64
CA GLY A 96 5.77 3.51 -16.50
C GLY A 96 7.04 3.19 -15.73
N GLY A 97 7.21 3.80 -14.55
CA GLY A 97 8.36 3.55 -13.67
C GLY A 97 8.38 2.13 -13.12
N THR A 98 7.24 1.62 -12.64
CA THR A 98 7.13 0.23 -12.17
C THR A 98 7.36 -0.77 -13.30
N PHE A 99 6.77 -0.53 -14.48
CA PHE A 99 7.02 -1.36 -15.65
C PHE A 99 8.51 -1.44 -15.98
N ILE A 100 9.20 -0.29 -16.08
CA ILE A 100 10.64 -0.24 -16.37
C ILE A 100 11.49 -0.93 -15.28
N SER A 101 11.08 -0.84 -14.01
CA SER A 101 11.80 -1.48 -12.91
C SER A 101 11.83 -3.00 -13.04
N GLU A 102 10.70 -3.59 -13.41
CA GLU A 102 10.56 -5.05 -13.46
C GLU A 102 11.26 -5.67 -14.68
N ILE A 103 11.17 -5.05 -15.87
CA ILE A 103 11.93 -5.52 -17.05
C ILE A 103 13.45 -5.41 -16.85
N LYS A 104 13.90 -4.67 -15.83
CA LYS A 104 15.31 -4.48 -15.52
C LYS A 104 15.80 -5.39 -14.40
N GLU A 105 14.94 -6.15 -13.71
CA GLU A 105 15.42 -7.19 -12.80
C GLU A 105 16.08 -8.30 -13.64
N PRO A 106 17.41 -8.48 -13.53
CA PRO A 106 18.05 -9.60 -14.19
C PRO A 106 17.57 -10.85 -13.47
N GLU A 107 16.99 -11.78 -14.24
CA GLU A 107 16.69 -13.14 -13.83
C GLU A 107 17.84 -13.65 -12.95
N LYS A 108 17.62 -13.75 -11.63
CA LYS A 108 18.62 -14.31 -10.72
C LYS A 108 18.75 -15.77 -11.12
N ILE A 109 19.75 -16.04 -11.96
CA ILE A 109 20.17 -17.38 -12.35
C ILE A 109 20.43 -18.14 -11.05
N GLN A 110 19.49 -19.02 -10.73
CA GLN A 110 19.54 -19.96 -9.63
C GLN A 110 20.66 -20.95 -9.95
N TYR A 111 21.88 -20.65 -9.50
CA TYR A 111 22.97 -21.61 -9.55
C TYR A 111 22.76 -22.70 -8.48
N PRO A 112 23.13 -23.96 -8.79
CA PRO A 112 22.69 -25.17 -8.12
C PRO A 112 23.27 -25.39 -6.72
#